data_AF-A0A349MT05-F1
#
_entry.id   AF-A0A349MT05-F1
#
_cell.length_a   1.000
_cell.length_b   1.000
_cell.length_c   1.000
_cell.angle_alpha   90.00
_cell.angle_beta   90.00
_cell.angle_gamma   90.00
#
_symmetry.space_group_name_H-M   'P 1'
#
loop_
_entity.id
_entity.type
_entity.pdbx_description
1 polymer ?
#
loop_
_entity_poly.entity_id
_entity_poly.type
_entity_poly.pdbx_seq_one_letter_code
_entity_poly.pdbx_strand_id
1 'polypeptide(L)' 'MTKENAKKIILTGDRPTGKLHIGHYVGSLRNRVALQNSGEYETFIMI' A
#
# COMPACT_ATOMS: atom_id res chain seq x y z
N MET A 1 -29.18 -5.15 9.44
CA MET A 1 -28.24 -5.10 8.31
C MET A 1 -26.86 -4.75 8.84
N THR A 2 -26.12 -5.76 9.28
CA THR A 2 -24.71 -5.62 9.63
C THR A 2 -23.94 -5.30 8.35
N LYS A 3 -23.28 -4.14 8.28
CA LYS A 3 -22.32 -3.88 7.20
C LYS A 3 -21.30 -5.02 7.27
N GLU A 4 -21.24 -5.85 6.22
CA GLU A 4 -20.11 -6.75 6.05
C GLU A 4 -18.83 -5.93 6.19
N ASN A 5 -17.81 -6.49 6.84
CA ASN A 5 -16.52 -5.85 7.09
C ASN A 5 -15.85 -5.48 5.76
N ALA A 6 -16.25 -4.34 5.19
CA ALA A 6 -15.65 -3.82 3.97
C ALA A 6 -14.21 -3.44 4.31
N LYS A 7 -13.26 -4.08 3.61
CA LYS A 7 -11.83 -3.77 3.76
C LYS A 7 -11.61 -2.28 3.53
N LYS A 8 -10.79 -1.66 4.36
CA LYS A 8 -10.49 -0.23 4.22
C LYS A 8 -9.65 -0.04 2.96
N ILE A 9 -10.02 0.92 2.12
CA ILE A 9 -9.31 1.15 0.87
C ILE A 9 -8.08 2.04 1.15
N ILE A 10 -6.91 1.62 0.68
CA ILE A 10 -5.67 2.41 0.66
C ILE A 10 -5.31 2.68 -0.78
N LEU A 11 -5.17 3.96 -1.12
CA LEU A 11 -4.66 4.41 -2.42
C LEU A 11 -3.29 5.06 -2.20
N THR A 12 -2.27 4.53 -2.86
CA THR A 12 -0.91 5.07 -2.83
C THR A 12 -0.30 5.05 -4.22
N GLY A 13 0.84 5.67 -4.41
CA GLY A 13 1.53 5.66 -5.68
C GLY A 13 2.85 6.40 -5.63
N ASP A 14 3.74 6.10 -6.55
CA ASP A 14 5.01 6.81 -6.72
C ASP A 14 5.18 7.17 -8.19
N ARG A 15 5.61 8.41 -8.44
CA ARG A 15 6.03 8.82 -9.78
C ARG A 15 7.27 8.02 -10.18
N PRO A 16 7.32 7.40 -11.39
CA PRO A 16 8.47 6.62 -11.84
C PRO A 16 9.66 7.54 -12.16
N THR A 17 10.47 7.83 -11.15
CA THR A 17 11.65 8.73 -11.26
C THR A 17 12.96 8.00 -11.54
N GLY A 18 12.94 6.67 -11.61
CA GLY A 18 14.13 5.85 -11.84
C GLY A 18 14.13 4.58 -11.01
N LYS A 19 15.32 3.99 -10.83
CA LYS A 19 15.48 2.76 -10.05
C LYS A 19 15.19 3.01 -8.57
N LEU A 20 14.45 2.10 -7.97
CA LEU A 20 14.24 2.09 -6.52
C LEU A 20 15.57 1.85 -5.81
N HIS A 21 15.80 2.60 -4.74
CA HIS A 21 16.94 2.44 -3.84
C HIS A 21 16.45 2.16 -2.41
N ILE A 22 17.38 1.81 -1.51
CA ILE A 22 17.07 1.39 -0.12
C ILE A 22 16.20 2.39 0.66
N GLY A 23 16.33 3.68 0.36
CA GLY A 23 15.49 4.74 0.94
C GLY A 23 14.00 4.57 0.62
N HIS A 24 13.65 4.12 -0.58
CA HIS A 24 12.26 3.80 -0.92
C HIS A 24 11.76 2.58 -0.13
N TYR A 25 12.63 1.58 0.06
CA TYR A 25 12.27 0.39 0.83
C TYR A 25 11.95 0.73 2.29
N VAL A 26 12.85 1.45 2.96
CA VAL A 26 12.70 1.84 4.36
C VAL A 26 11.61 2.91 4.52
N GLY A 27 11.49 3.84 3.57
CA GLY A 27 10.59 4.98 3.66
C GLY A 27 9.13 4.69 3.34
N SER A 28 8.84 3.78 2.40
CA SER A 28 7.44 3.54 1.98
C SER A 28 7.12 2.08 1.69
N LEU A 29 7.97 1.34 0.96
CA LEU A 29 7.60 0.02 0.45
C LEU A 29 7.39 -1.02 1.55
N ARG A 30 8.24 -1.03 2.60
CA ARG A 30 8.11 -1.98 3.71
C ARG A 30 6.76 -1.86 4.41
N ASN A 31 6.29 -0.63 4.64
CA ASN A 31 5.01 -0.38 5.30
C ASN A 31 3.83 -0.73 4.38
N ARG A 32 3.92 -0.43 3.08
CA ARG A 32 2.89 -0.81 2.09
C ARG A 32 2.70 -2.32 2.03
N VAL A 33 3.79 -3.09 2.04
CA VAL A 33 3.73 -4.56 2.06
C VAL A 33 3.13 -5.08 3.36
N ALA A 34 3.47 -4.49 4.52
CA ALA A 34 2.89 -4.89 5.80
C ALA A 34 1.37 -4.66 5.84
N LEU A 35 0.90 -3.51 5.35
CA LEU A 35 -0.52 -3.17 5.26
C LEU A 35 -1.27 -4.06 4.28
N GLN A 36 -0.67 -4.41 3.15
CA GLN A 36 -1.25 -5.35 2.20
C GLN A 36 -1.37 -6.76 2.81
N ASN A 37 -0.34 -7.21 3.53
CA ASN A 37 -0.31 -8.53 4.16
C ASN A 37 -1.20 -8.64 5.41
N SER A 38 -1.63 -7.53 6.01
CA SER A 38 -2.54 -7.59 7.18
C SER A 38 -3.95 -8.06 6.81
N GLY A 39 -4.33 -8.00 5.52
CA GLY A 39 -5.63 -8.45 5.03
C GLY A 39 -6.81 -7.53 5.39
N GLU A 40 -6.56 -6.49 6.19
CA GLU A 40 -7.54 -5.47 6.60
C GLU A 40 -7.81 -4.43 5.51
N TYR A 41 -6.86 -4.28 4.58
CA TYR A 41 -6.87 -3.23 3.58
C TYR A 41 -6.95 -3.77 2.16
N GLU A 42 -7.70 -3.06 1.32
CA GLU A 42 -7.67 -3.24 -0.13
C GLU A 42 -6.77 -2.15 -0.72
N THR A 43 -5.63 -2.56 -1.30
CA THR A 43 -4.55 -1.64 -1.68
C THR A 43 -4.55 -1.40 -3.19
N PHE A 44 -4.57 -0.13 -3.58
CA PHE A 44 -4.42 0.34 -4.96
C PHE A 44 -3.12 1.13 -5.09
N ILE A 45 -2.31 0.80 -6.09
CA ILE A 45 -1.04 1.49 -6.38
C ILE A 45 -1.18 2.19 -7.73
N MET A 46 -1.07 3.52 -7.71
CA MET A 46 -0.94 4.36 -8.90
C MET A 46 0.54 4.51 -9.25
N ILE A 47 0.84 4.43 -10.54
CA ILE A 47 2.18 4.61 -11.09
C ILE A 47 2.11 5.76 -12.07
#